data_AF-A0A522YXT3-F1
#
_entry.id   AF-A0A522YXT3-F1
#
_cell.length_a   1.000
_cell.length_b   1.000
_cell.length_c   1.000
_cell.angle_alpha   90.00
_cell.angle_beta   90.00
_cell.angle_gamma   90.00
#
_symmetry.space_group_name_H-M   'P 1'
#
loop_
_entity.id
_entity.type
_entity.pdbx_description
1 polymer ?
#
loop_
_entity_poly.entity_id
_entity_poly.type
_entity_poly.pdbx_seq_one_letter_code
_entity_poly.pdbx_strand_id
1 'polypeptide(L)'
;MGKNFERPSWDEYFMLQAELAKLRSNCMTRQVGAVIVRNNRQIATGYNGTPPGVKNCFEGGCKRCTLRMEGKIESGASLDRCLCNHAEANAIMHCAIMGIEAGSKGAILYTTFVPCLECTKMAITIGIKK
;
A
#
# COMPACT_ATOMS: atom_id res chain seq x y z
N MET A 1 -11.93 -30.80 19.30
CA MET A 1 -11.87 -29.80 18.21
C MET A 1 -11.76 -30.57 16.90
N GLY A 2 -12.36 -30.14 15.80
CA GLY A 2 -12.59 -28.74 15.53
C GLY A 2 -13.54 -28.51 14.37
N LYS A 3 -14.07 -27.29 14.42
CA LYS A 3 -14.81 -26.58 13.38
C LYS A 3 -14.44 -27.05 11.98
N ASN A 4 -15.45 -27.19 11.12
CA ASN A 4 -15.30 -27.28 9.66
C ASN A 4 -14.23 -26.28 9.22
N PHE A 5 -13.13 -26.79 8.67
CA PHE A 5 -12.08 -25.96 8.09
C PHE A 5 -12.62 -25.37 6.79
N GLU A 6 -13.05 -24.11 6.86
CA GLU A 6 -13.49 -23.35 5.69
C GLU A 6 -12.28 -22.69 5.03
N ARG A 7 -11.99 -23.07 3.79
CA ARG A 7 -10.87 -22.53 3.02
C ARG A 7 -11.23 -21.10 2.58
N PRO A 8 -10.38 -20.10 2.85
CA PRO A 8 -10.61 -18.74 2.38
C PRO A 8 -10.73 -18.67 0.85
N SER A 9 -11.60 -17.80 0.37
CA SER A 9 -11.64 -17.39 -1.04
C SER A 9 -10.34 -16.67 -1.43
N TRP A 10 -10.11 -16.49 -2.73
CA TRP A 10 -8.95 -15.76 -3.23
C TRP A 10 -8.94 -14.30 -2.78
N ASP A 11 -10.08 -13.62 -2.84
CA ASP A 11 -10.19 -12.22 -2.43
C ASP A 11 -9.88 -12.06 -0.92
N GLU A 12 -10.40 -12.96 -0.06
CA GLU A 12 -10.06 -12.96 1.37
C GLU A 12 -8.58 -13.23 1.60
N TYR A 13 -8.01 -14.20 0.90
CA TYR A 13 -6.59 -14.52 1.01
C TYR A 13 -5.69 -13.33 0.66
N PHE A 14 -5.96 -12.63 -0.45
CA PHE A 14 -5.15 -11.49 -0.86
C PHE A 14 -5.41 -10.23 -0.02
N MET A 15 -6.63 -10.03 0.48
CA MET A 15 -6.90 -8.99 1.47
C MET A 15 -6.16 -9.24 2.79
N LEU A 16 -6.10 -10.49 3.26
CA LEU A 16 -5.30 -10.85 4.44
C LEU A 16 -3.81 -10.59 4.23
N GLN A 17 -3.29 -10.82 3.02
CA GLN A 17 -1.91 -10.45 2.69
C GLN A 17 -1.69 -8.92 2.71
N ALA A 18 -2.66 -8.13 2.24
CA ALA A 18 -2.60 -6.68 2.33
C ALA A 18 -2.63 -6.20 3.79
N GLU A 19 -3.47 -6.80 4.64
CA GLU A 19 -3.48 -6.54 6.09
C GLU A 19 -2.16 -6.96 6.75
N LEU A 20 -1.53 -8.04 6.31
CA LEU A 20 -0.19 -8.43 6.80
C LEU A 20 0.89 -7.41 6.38
N ALA A 21 0.86 -6.98 5.11
CA ALA A 21 1.80 -5.98 4.60
C ALA A 21 1.70 -4.66 5.37
N LYS A 22 0.47 -4.22 5.68
CA LYS A 22 0.16 -3.04 6.48
C LYS A 22 0.88 -3.01 7.83
N LEU A 23 1.09 -4.17 8.47
CA LEU A 23 1.80 -4.25 9.77
C LEU A 23 3.25 -3.79 9.68
N ARG A 24 3.85 -3.75 8.48
CA ARG A 24 5.20 -3.20 8.25
C ARG A 24 5.23 -1.70 7.97
N SER A 25 4.07 -1.04 7.89
CA SER A 25 3.98 0.40 7.69
C SER A 25 4.77 1.16 8.75
N ASN A 26 5.60 2.10 8.31
CA ASN A 26 6.33 2.99 9.20
C ASN A 26 5.64 4.36 9.37
N CYS A 27 4.47 4.55 8.76
CA CYS A 27 3.72 5.80 8.82
C CYS A 27 2.96 5.92 10.14
N MET A 28 3.19 7.02 10.85
CA MET A 28 2.54 7.25 12.16
C MET A 28 1.08 7.69 12.08
N THR A 29 0.62 8.20 10.93
CA THR A 29 -0.75 8.72 10.81
C THR A 29 -1.77 7.65 10.44
N ARG A 30 -1.39 6.70 9.60
CA ARG A 30 -2.25 5.61 9.12
C ARG A 30 -1.38 4.50 8.59
N GLN A 31 -1.77 3.26 8.84
CA GLN A 31 -1.12 2.08 8.28
C GLN A 31 -1.97 1.56 7.12
N VAL A 32 -1.35 1.41 5.95
CA VAL A 32 -1.97 0.89 4.73
C VAL A 32 -1.04 -0.16 4.14
N GLY A 33 -1.63 -1.25 3.65
CA GLY A 33 -0.94 -2.30 2.90
C GLY A 33 -1.63 -2.54 1.57
N ALA A 34 -0.85 -2.97 0.59
CA ALA A 34 -1.32 -3.27 -0.76
C ALA A 34 -0.59 -4.48 -1.34
N VAL A 35 -1.29 -5.22 -2.19
CA VAL A 35 -0.80 -6.41 -2.89
C VAL A 35 -1.30 -6.37 -4.33
N ILE A 36 -0.41 -6.58 -5.28
CA ILE A 36 -0.75 -6.76 -6.69
C ILE A 36 -0.70 -8.25 -7.00
N VAL A 37 -1.76 -8.75 -7.61
CA VAL A 37 -1.98 -10.15 -7.90
C VAL A 37 -2.19 -10.35 -9.39
N ARG A 38 -1.64 -11.42 -9.93
CA ARG A 38 -1.88 -11.87 -11.31
C ARG A 38 -1.96 -13.39 -11.34
N ASN A 39 -2.98 -13.94 -11.98
CA ASN A 39 -3.21 -15.39 -12.07
C ASN A 39 -3.17 -16.09 -10.70
N ASN A 40 -3.86 -15.51 -9.70
CA ASN A 40 -3.87 -15.96 -8.29
C ASN A 40 -2.46 -16.12 -7.67
N ARG A 41 -1.50 -15.32 -8.14
CA ARG A 41 -0.16 -15.22 -7.55
C ARG A 41 0.10 -13.78 -7.19
N GLN A 42 0.53 -13.55 -5.95
CA GLN A 42 1.08 -12.26 -5.55
C GLN A 42 2.33 -11.99 -6.40
N ILE A 43 2.37 -10.84 -7.06
CA ILE A 43 3.52 -10.40 -7.87
C ILE A 43 4.23 -9.21 -7.24
N ALA A 44 3.53 -8.40 -6.43
CA ALA A 44 4.14 -7.32 -5.67
C ALA A 44 3.36 -7.05 -4.39
N THR A 45 4.04 -6.43 -3.44
CA THR A 45 3.46 -5.94 -2.20
C THR A 45 4.07 -4.59 -1.85
N GLY A 46 3.31 -3.77 -1.14
CA GLY A 46 3.74 -2.49 -0.62
C GLY A 46 3.03 -2.16 0.68
N TYR A 47 3.65 -1.31 1.47
CA TYR A 47 3.07 -0.66 2.64
C TYR A 47 3.47 0.81 2.62
N ASN A 48 2.68 1.67 3.26
CA ASN A 48 2.96 3.09 3.25
C ASN A 48 4.08 3.47 4.24
N GLY A 49 4.89 4.46 3.87
CA GLY A 49 6.02 4.89 4.70
C GLY A 49 7.01 5.79 3.99
N THR A 50 8.01 6.29 4.73
CA THR A 50 9.12 7.05 4.14
C THR A 50 9.95 6.18 3.18
N PRO A 51 10.63 6.79 2.19
CA PRO A 51 11.47 6.04 1.25
C PRO A 51 12.60 5.28 1.94
N PRO A 52 13.14 4.22 1.30
CA PRO A 52 14.32 3.52 1.80
C PRO A 52 15.51 4.47 2.05
N GLY A 53 16.24 4.26 3.14
CA GLY A 53 17.37 5.11 3.54
C GLY A 53 16.98 6.42 4.22
N VAL A 54 15.69 6.74 4.29
CA VAL A 54 15.17 7.89 5.05
C VAL A 54 14.70 7.42 6.42
N LYS A 55 14.92 8.23 7.46
CA LYS A 55 14.41 8.01 8.82
C LYS A 55 12.92 7.63 8.78
N ASN A 56 12.49 6.66 9.58
CA ASN A 56 11.10 6.21 9.54
C ASN A 56 10.15 7.33 9.94
N CYS A 57 8.92 7.35 9.39
CA CYS A 57 7.96 8.39 9.73
C CYS A 57 7.62 8.40 11.23
N PHE A 58 7.44 7.24 11.88
CA PHE A 58 7.21 7.16 13.33
C PHE A 58 8.39 7.63 14.18
N GLU A 59 9.59 7.73 13.62
CA GLU A 59 10.77 8.30 14.28
C GLU A 59 10.92 9.81 13.98
N GLY A 60 9.93 10.44 13.34
CA GLY A 60 9.95 11.84 12.96
C GLY A 60 10.58 12.12 11.60
N GLY A 61 10.75 11.12 10.73
CA GLY A 61 11.26 11.30 9.36
C GLY A 61 10.35 12.11 8.44
N CYS A 62 9.07 12.32 8.82
CA CYS A 62 8.12 13.14 8.07
C CYS A 62 7.55 14.24 8.97
N LYS A 63 8.08 15.47 8.83
CA LYS A 63 7.65 16.64 9.62
C LYS A 63 6.15 16.91 9.50
N ARG A 64 5.57 16.73 8.32
CA ARG A 64 4.13 16.91 8.10
C ARG A 64 3.31 15.90 8.92
N CYS A 65 3.70 14.64 8.95
CA CYS A 65 3.04 13.62 9.76
C CYS A 65 3.19 13.91 11.25
N THR A 66 4.36 14.35 11.71
CA THR A 66 4.57 14.78 13.11
C THR A 66 3.62 15.90 13.49
N LEU A 67 3.56 16.97 12.70
CA LEU A 67 2.65 18.10 12.93
C LEU A 67 1.17 17.67 12.91
N ARG A 68 0.81 16.70 12.07
CA ARG A 68 -0.54 16.10 12.05
C ARG A 68 -0.86 15.36 13.35
N MET A 69 0.09 14.60 13.90
CA MET A 69 -0.07 13.88 15.17
C MET A 69 -0.11 14.83 16.37
N GLU A 70 0.57 15.98 16.29
CA GLU A 70 0.50 17.06 17.27
C GLU A 70 -0.79 17.89 17.18
N GLY A 71 -1.69 17.59 16.24
CA GLY A 71 -2.95 18.33 16.05
C GLY A 71 -2.78 19.72 15.42
N LYS A 72 -1.58 20.06 14.91
CA LYS A 72 -1.29 21.36 14.29
C LYS A 72 -1.71 21.44 12.81
N ILE A 73 -1.97 20.29 12.20
CA ILE A 73 -2.42 20.16 10.81
C ILE A 73 -3.64 19.25 10.78
N GLU A 74 -4.65 19.60 9.99
CA GLU A 74 -5.85 18.78 9.83
C GLU A 74 -5.63 17.56 8.93
N SER A 75 -6.58 16.62 8.96
CA SER A 75 -6.59 15.52 8.00
C SER A 75 -6.69 16.05 6.56
N GLY A 76 -5.89 15.51 5.64
CA GLY A 76 -5.90 15.93 4.23
C GLY A 76 -5.18 17.25 3.94
N ALA A 77 -4.70 17.99 4.94
CA ALA A 77 -3.95 19.22 4.71
C ALA A 77 -2.46 18.96 4.42
N SER A 78 -1.85 19.84 3.60
CA SER A 78 -0.42 19.85 3.23
C SER A 78 0.11 18.50 2.75
N LEU A 79 -0.66 17.80 1.90
CA LEU A 79 -0.30 16.47 1.39
C LEU A 79 0.95 16.49 0.50
N ASP A 80 1.17 17.59 -0.20
CA ASP A 80 2.37 17.90 -0.99
C ASP A 80 3.67 17.86 -0.17
N ARG A 81 3.57 18.07 1.16
CA ARG A 81 4.71 18.03 2.10
C ARG A 81 4.86 16.68 2.80
N CYS A 82 4.04 15.69 2.46
CA CYS A 82 4.15 14.34 3.02
C CYS A 82 5.31 13.60 2.36
N LEU A 83 6.26 13.13 3.16
CA LEU A 83 7.38 12.32 2.66
C LEU A 83 7.02 10.84 2.48
N CYS A 84 5.90 10.39 3.05
CA CYS A 84 5.50 8.99 3.00
C CYS A 84 4.90 8.64 1.63
N ASN A 85 5.45 7.63 0.97
CA ASN A 85 4.82 6.97 -0.15
C ASN A 85 3.63 6.13 0.33
N HIS A 86 2.61 6.02 -0.52
CA HIS A 86 1.45 5.18 -0.29
C HIS A 86 1.77 3.70 -0.56
N ALA A 87 0.95 2.81 0.00
CA ALA A 87 1.18 1.37 -0.10
C ALA A 87 1.05 0.89 -1.55
N GLU A 88 0.03 1.41 -2.26
CA GLU A 88 -0.27 1.14 -3.65
C GLU A 88 0.88 1.61 -4.54
N ALA A 89 1.35 2.85 -4.32
CA ALA A 89 2.51 3.40 -5.03
C ALA A 89 3.76 2.53 -4.84
N ASN A 90 4.03 2.09 -3.60
CA ASN A 90 5.16 1.21 -3.31
C ASN A 90 5.01 -0.17 -3.96
N ALA A 91 3.80 -0.74 -3.99
CA ALA A 91 3.55 -2.00 -4.69
C ALA A 91 3.78 -1.88 -6.21
N ILE A 92 3.37 -0.75 -6.81
CA ILE A 92 3.60 -0.43 -8.22
C ILE A 92 5.11 -0.23 -8.50
N MET A 93 5.80 0.53 -7.65
CA MET A 93 7.25 0.74 -7.76
C MET A 93 8.02 -0.57 -7.61
N HIS A 94 7.56 -1.48 -6.75
CA HIS A 94 8.15 -2.81 -6.62
C HIS A 94 8.09 -3.59 -7.95
N CYS A 95 6.95 -3.53 -8.67
CA CYS A 95 6.89 -4.11 -10.02
C CYS A 95 7.93 -3.48 -10.95
N ALA A 96 8.07 -2.15 -10.94
CA ALA A 96 9.03 -1.44 -11.80
C ALA A 96 10.49 -1.82 -11.47
N ILE A 97 10.86 -1.85 -10.19
CA ILE A 97 12.22 -2.19 -9.74
C ILE A 97 12.59 -3.63 -10.10
N MET A 98 11.63 -4.56 -10.01
CA MET A 98 11.85 -5.98 -10.29
C MET A 98 11.63 -6.36 -11.77
N GLY A 99 11.28 -5.41 -12.64
CA GLY A 99 10.96 -5.70 -14.04
C GLY A 99 9.72 -6.60 -14.21
N ILE A 100 8.77 -6.53 -13.27
CA ILE A 100 7.54 -7.32 -13.30
C ILE A 100 6.48 -6.56 -14.09
N GLU A 101 6.05 -7.17 -15.19
CA GLU A 101 4.97 -6.64 -16.01
C GLU A 101 3.60 -6.85 -15.31
N ALA A 102 2.99 -5.78 -14.80
CA ALA A 102 1.67 -5.87 -14.16
C ALA A 102 0.49 -5.79 -15.16
N GLY A 103 0.60 -4.99 -16.22
CA GLY A 103 -0.56 -4.54 -17.01
C GLY A 103 -1.13 -5.47 -18.06
N SER A 104 -0.30 -6.22 -18.79
CA SER A 104 -0.76 -6.95 -19.99
C SER A 104 -1.61 -8.20 -19.69
N LYS A 105 -1.72 -8.61 -18.43
CA LYS A 105 -2.30 -9.89 -18.03
C LYS A 105 -3.38 -9.76 -16.96
N GLY A 106 -4.04 -8.60 -16.88
CA GLY A 106 -5.22 -8.41 -16.02
C GLY A 106 -4.91 -8.49 -14.53
N ALA A 107 -3.87 -7.82 -14.06
CA ALA A 107 -3.56 -7.78 -12.64
C ALA A 107 -4.64 -7.05 -11.81
N ILE A 108 -4.73 -7.45 -10.53
CA ILE A 108 -5.66 -6.94 -9.53
C ILE A 108 -4.86 -6.31 -8.38
N LEU A 109 -5.28 -5.15 -7.88
CA LEU A 109 -4.71 -4.46 -6.73
C LEU A 109 -5.65 -4.59 -5.52
N TYR A 110 -5.21 -5.33 -4.51
CA TYR A 110 -5.85 -5.38 -3.20
C TYR A 110 -5.19 -4.35 -2.29
N THR A 111 -5.97 -3.50 -1.62
CA THR A 111 -5.48 -2.48 -0.69
C THR A 111 -6.38 -2.38 0.52
N THR A 112 -5.79 -2.17 1.70
CA THR A 112 -6.52 -2.04 2.97
C THR A 112 -7.23 -0.69 3.11
N PHE A 113 -7.02 0.24 2.19
CA PHE A 113 -7.65 1.55 2.18
C PHE A 113 -7.96 1.98 0.75
N VAL A 114 -9.04 2.75 0.56
CA VAL A 114 -9.40 3.26 -0.77
C VAL A 114 -8.23 4.06 -1.37
N PRO A 115 -7.79 3.75 -2.60
CA PRO A 115 -6.64 4.42 -3.19
C PRO A 115 -6.93 5.90 -3.45
N CYS A 116 -5.94 6.75 -3.19
CA CYS A 116 -6.04 8.16 -3.55
C CYS A 116 -5.98 8.34 -5.07
N LEU A 117 -6.38 9.52 -5.56
CA LEU A 117 -6.40 9.84 -6.98
C LEU A 117 -5.07 9.56 -7.69
N GLU A 118 -3.92 9.87 -7.05
CA GLU A 118 -2.60 9.60 -7.62
C GLU A 118 -2.31 8.10 -7.74
N CYS A 119 -2.61 7.32 -6.71
CA CYS A 119 -2.43 5.87 -6.74
C CYS A 119 -3.34 5.22 -7.78
N THR A 120 -4.59 5.69 -7.89
CA THR A 120 -5.54 5.22 -8.91
C THR A 120 -5.04 5.53 -10.32
N LYS A 121 -4.56 6.75 -10.58
CA LYS A 121 -3.97 7.11 -11.87
C LYS A 121 -2.80 6.18 -12.22
N MET A 122 -1.86 5.98 -11.30
CA MET A 122 -0.73 5.06 -11.50
C MET A 122 -1.19 3.63 -11.77
N ALA A 123 -2.15 3.12 -11.00
CA ALA A 123 -2.66 1.76 -11.17
C ALA A 123 -3.26 1.55 -12.57
N ILE A 124 -4.09 2.50 -13.03
CA ILE A 124 -4.68 2.48 -14.38
C ILE A 124 -3.57 2.55 -15.45
N THR A 125 -2.59 3.45 -15.28
CA THR A 125 -1.48 3.61 -16.24
C THR A 125 -0.68 2.34 -16.42
N ILE A 126 -0.40 1.59 -15.34
CA ILE A 126 0.32 0.32 -15.45
C ILE A 126 -0.58 -0.85 -15.85
N GLY A 127 -1.87 -0.62 -16.12
CA GLY A 127 -2.80 -1.62 -16.64
C GLY A 127 -3.48 -2.52 -15.61
N ILE A 128 -3.51 -2.14 -14.32
CA ILE A 128 -4.35 -2.84 -13.32
C ILE A 128 -5.82 -2.73 -13.74
N LYS A 129 -6.56 -3.84 -13.62
CA LYS A 129 -7.95 -3.94 -14.08
C LYS A 129 -8.99 -3.95 -12.97
N LYS A 130 -8.59 -4.26 -11.74
CA LYS A 130 -9.46 -4.33 -10.57
C LYS A 130 -8.69 -3.92 -9.32
#